data_AF-A0A944S0E8-F1
#
_entry.id   AF-A0A944S0E8-F1
#
_cell.length_a   1.000
_cell.length_b   1.000
_cell.length_c   1.000
_cell.angle_alpha   90.00
_cell.angle_beta   90.00
_cell.angle_gamma   90.00
#
_symmetry.space_group_name_H-M   'P 1'
#
loop_
_entity.id
_entity.type
_entity.pdbx_description
1 polymer ?
#
loop_
_entity_poly.entity_id
_entity_poly.type
_entity_poly.pdbx_seq_one_letter_code
_entity_poly.pdbx_strand_id
1 'polypeptide(L)'
;MHTRFPRIQALLLLLALMAIRTEAESDLTLRRSFTQNASTAPGQSLRLDASSAGITVTGTSEEEIAIEVIVEVSGGTEALAEDFYSKVSLSMDPSDEGFRARLDLPEEKEEEKPPSAGFLRRMFYGETDQSDLSISTTMTIQLPSQYSLDLRNSFGDISVSGMDGDLAIDNSSGDISIESSSGSLELGNDYSTVRVIDFEGPVGVQGNSSDVTLTRVRGAATIRTSYRPVRLTDLTGTVEVEALNGPVVVRDVEGNCVITGSYQPVEVEGVTGDLRVSSQSGGVRLVDVGGAAEVESSYRAIHVERVKGDVRVTGNNSDVTVRDTEADVMIRTSYRPVSVEQVVGRVDVDNTSGAVDLRSVGAARIVNSYRAIKAEDVKGRLKVMGSSSEVTIRGVGGDADIETSYRPIIVEDAGGNLRINGGSSSVMVESVQGDLHVTNSFKFVIVKGVAGSVEIRGNNSPVEVSQVSGFVEGQRIDLSTTGKPITLSLPADADVQGILKTRRGSIRSDFSVEPDDDDEREARIKLGNGAAWVELETDQDITLLRE
;
A
#
# COMPACT_ATOMS: atom_id res chain seq x y z
N MET A 1 -12.74 0.66 -116.49
CA MET A 1 -13.07 -0.44 -115.56
C MET A 1 -12.14 -0.32 -114.36
N HIS A 2 -12.74 -0.22 -113.17
CA HIS A 2 -12.19 -0.32 -111.82
C HIS A 2 -11.05 0.57 -111.30
N THR A 3 -11.51 1.57 -110.53
CA THR A 3 -10.94 2.13 -109.30
C THR A 3 -11.02 1.16 -108.11
N ARG A 4 -10.16 1.37 -107.08
CA ARG A 4 -10.44 1.43 -105.61
C ARG A 4 -9.30 0.89 -104.72
N PHE A 5 -8.87 1.69 -103.72
CA PHE A 5 -8.27 1.25 -102.43
C PHE A 5 -9.30 0.42 -101.62
N PRO A 6 -9.02 -0.48 -100.62
CA PRO A 6 -8.29 -0.15 -99.35
C PRO A 6 -7.75 -1.31 -98.39
N ARG A 7 -7.13 -0.92 -97.24
CA ARG A 7 -7.30 -1.38 -95.80
C ARG A 7 -6.88 -2.76 -95.19
N ILE A 8 -6.06 -2.67 -94.09
CA ILE A 8 -6.14 -3.18 -92.67
C ILE A 8 -5.89 -4.69 -92.27
N GLN A 9 -5.14 -4.86 -91.15
CA GLN A 9 -5.05 -5.93 -90.10
C GLN A 9 -3.96 -7.02 -90.27
N ALA A 10 -3.27 -7.56 -89.25
CA ALA A 10 -2.99 -7.24 -87.84
C ALA A 10 -1.96 -8.28 -87.28
N LEU A 11 -1.27 -7.93 -86.18
CA LEU A 11 -1.01 -8.78 -84.98
C LEU A 11 0.36 -9.50 -84.74
N LEU A 12 0.90 -9.18 -83.54
CA LEU A 12 1.77 -9.91 -82.57
C LEU A 12 3.32 -9.95 -82.68
N LEU A 13 3.92 -9.18 -81.75
CA LEU A 13 4.87 -9.61 -80.69
C LEU A 13 6.27 -10.12 -81.07
N LEU A 14 7.32 -9.35 -80.74
CA LEU A 14 8.35 -9.74 -79.75
C LEU A 14 9.33 -8.58 -79.40
N LEU A 15 9.24 -8.13 -78.16
CA LEU A 15 10.29 -7.77 -77.18
C LEU A 15 11.59 -7.03 -77.59
N ALA A 16 11.59 -5.75 -77.19
CA ALA A 16 12.57 -5.02 -76.39
C ALA A 16 14.01 -5.57 -76.20
N LEU A 17 14.99 -4.78 -76.68
CA LEU A 17 16.28 -4.57 -76.00
C LEU A 17 16.52 -3.05 -75.87
N MET A 18 15.80 -2.44 -74.94
CA MET A 18 16.23 -1.17 -74.33
C MET A 18 17.20 -1.57 -73.22
N ALA A 19 18.44 -1.09 -73.31
CA ALA A 19 19.39 -1.18 -72.21
C ALA A 19 18.86 -0.33 -71.05
N ILE A 20 18.10 -0.97 -70.16
CA ILE A 20 17.78 -0.43 -68.84
C ILE A 20 19.08 -0.53 -68.05
N ARG A 21 19.73 0.61 -67.80
CA ARG A 21 20.58 0.76 -66.62
C ARG A 21 19.65 0.61 -65.43
N THR A 22 19.70 -0.53 -64.76
CA THR A 22 19.28 -0.60 -63.35
C THR A 22 20.35 0.12 -62.54
N GLU A 23 20.14 1.43 -62.32
CA GLU A 23 20.75 2.12 -61.18
C GLU A 23 20.16 1.48 -59.92
N ALA A 24 21.01 0.82 -59.16
CA ALA A 24 20.70 0.51 -57.77
C ALA A 24 20.72 1.86 -57.04
N GLU A 25 19.55 2.35 -56.62
CA GLU A 25 19.44 3.42 -55.62
C GLU A 25 20.14 2.92 -54.36
N SER A 26 21.38 3.35 -54.16
CA SER A 26 22.06 3.19 -52.89
C SER A 26 21.44 4.19 -51.92
N ASP A 27 20.82 3.73 -50.84
CA ASP A 27 20.54 4.58 -49.68
C ASP A 27 21.87 5.21 -49.26
N LEU A 28 22.03 6.51 -49.54
CA LEU A 28 23.23 7.25 -49.18
C LEU A 28 23.31 7.26 -47.65
N THR A 29 24.43 6.81 -47.08
CA THR A 29 24.73 6.94 -45.65
C THR A 29 26.12 7.55 -45.52
N LEU A 30 26.19 8.76 -44.97
CA LEU A 30 27.43 9.49 -44.74
C LEU A 30 27.63 9.69 -43.24
N ARG A 31 28.88 9.64 -42.77
CA ARG A 31 29.25 9.85 -41.37
C ARG A 31 30.37 10.88 -41.27
N ARG A 32 30.25 11.82 -40.32
CA ARG A 32 31.34 12.75 -39.96
C ARG A 32 31.58 12.76 -38.46
N SER A 33 32.85 12.87 -38.08
CA SER A 33 33.28 13.04 -36.69
C SER A 33 33.77 14.46 -36.45
N PHE A 34 33.40 15.02 -35.30
CA PHE A 34 33.81 16.33 -34.80
C PHE A 34 34.42 16.12 -33.42
N THR A 35 35.63 16.61 -33.19
CA THR A 35 36.37 16.38 -31.93
C THR A 35 36.78 17.69 -31.29
N GLN A 36 36.67 17.77 -29.96
CA GLN A 36 37.15 18.87 -29.14
C GLN A 36 37.87 18.33 -27.91
N ASN A 37 39.07 18.83 -27.64
CA ASN A 37 39.87 18.43 -26.50
C ASN A 37 40.38 19.66 -25.73
N ALA A 38 40.46 19.56 -24.40
CA ALA A 38 41.09 20.57 -23.55
C ALA A 38 41.71 19.95 -22.30
N SER A 39 42.94 20.39 -21.97
CA SER A 39 43.56 20.10 -20.68
C SER A 39 42.91 20.93 -19.58
N THR A 40 42.73 20.32 -18.41
CA THR A 40 41.86 20.88 -17.38
C THR A 40 42.28 20.43 -15.97
N ALA A 41 41.80 21.09 -14.90
CA ALA A 41 42.19 20.76 -13.52
C ALA A 41 41.05 20.00 -12.80
N PRO A 42 41.31 18.93 -12.03
CA PRO A 42 40.27 18.18 -11.33
C PRO A 42 39.32 19.06 -10.51
N GLY A 43 38.02 18.72 -10.50
CA GLY A 43 37.02 19.39 -9.65
C GLY A 43 36.36 20.65 -10.23
N GLN A 44 36.49 20.91 -11.54
CA GLN A 44 35.72 21.96 -12.23
C GLN A 44 34.40 21.41 -12.80
N SER A 45 33.60 22.26 -13.46
CA SER A 45 32.34 21.85 -14.10
C SER A 45 32.41 21.84 -15.63
N LEU A 46 31.71 20.88 -16.25
CA LEU A 46 31.36 20.93 -17.67
C LEU A 46 29.86 21.19 -17.79
N ARG A 47 29.50 22.25 -18.51
CA ARG A 47 28.14 22.45 -18.99
C ARG A 47 28.02 22.00 -20.44
N LEU A 48 27.10 21.09 -20.73
CA LEU A 48 26.80 20.59 -22.06
C LEU A 48 25.38 20.98 -22.46
N ASP A 49 25.26 21.78 -23.53
CA ASP A 49 23.97 22.05 -24.17
C ASP A 49 23.92 21.30 -25.52
N ALA A 50 23.02 20.32 -25.64
CA ALA A 50 22.70 19.60 -26.87
C ALA A 50 21.18 19.58 -27.09
N SER A 51 20.73 19.35 -28.32
CA SER A 51 19.28 19.27 -28.63
C SER A 51 18.82 17.83 -28.90
N SER A 52 19.55 17.11 -29.75
CA SER A 52 19.18 15.77 -30.20
C SER A 52 20.43 14.90 -30.42
N ALA A 53 20.94 14.31 -29.35
CA ALA A 53 22.10 13.42 -29.39
C ALA A 53 21.98 12.29 -28.36
N GLY A 54 22.42 11.09 -28.74
CA GLY A 54 22.75 10.05 -27.76
C GLY A 54 24.08 10.39 -27.11
N ILE A 55 24.12 10.56 -25.79
CA ILE A 55 25.29 11.06 -25.07
C ILE A 55 25.82 9.97 -24.14
N THR A 56 27.12 9.67 -24.25
CA THR A 56 27.84 8.79 -23.33
C THR A 56 28.93 9.58 -22.64
N VAL A 57 28.89 9.65 -21.32
CA VAL A 57 29.89 10.30 -20.47
C VAL A 57 30.59 9.25 -19.63
N THR A 58 31.91 9.25 -19.65
CA THR A 58 32.74 8.37 -18.83
C THR A 58 33.75 9.19 -18.04
N GLY A 59 33.74 9.03 -16.73
CA GLY A 59 34.75 9.57 -15.84
C GLY A 59 36.06 8.77 -15.96
N THR A 60 37.16 9.49 -16.01
CA THR A 60 38.52 8.96 -16.17
C THR A 60 39.44 9.55 -15.11
N SER A 61 40.65 9.00 -15.00
CA SER A 61 41.71 9.57 -14.16
C SER A 61 42.57 10.59 -14.91
N GLU A 62 42.26 10.88 -16.18
CA GLU A 62 43.02 11.80 -17.02
C GLU A 62 42.56 13.24 -16.77
N GLU A 63 43.48 14.20 -16.84
CA GLU A 63 43.22 15.63 -16.66
C GLU A 63 42.89 16.30 -18.01
N GLU A 64 42.08 15.62 -18.82
CA GLU A 64 41.68 16.05 -20.16
C GLU A 64 40.17 15.87 -20.33
N ILE A 65 39.55 16.86 -20.97
CA ILE A 65 38.20 16.75 -21.51
C ILE A 65 38.35 16.35 -22.96
N ALA A 66 37.79 15.21 -23.36
CA ALA A 66 37.75 14.77 -24.74
C ALA A 66 36.29 14.55 -25.17
N ILE A 67 35.87 15.26 -26.21
CA ILE A 67 34.52 15.21 -26.75
C ILE A 67 34.62 14.77 -28.22
N GLU A 68 33.95 13.67 -28.56
CA GLU A 68 33.77 13.21 -29.94
C GLU A 68 32.27 13.17 -30.28
N VAL A 69 31.88 13.84 -31.35
CA VAL A 69 30.52 13.81 -31.90
C VAL A 69 30.56 13.15 -33.27
N ILE A 70 29.82 12.06 -33.44
CA ILE A 70 29.60 11.38 -34.70
C ILE A 70 28.19 11.72 -35.18
N VAL A 71 28.10 12.38 -36.33
CA VAL A 71 26.84 12.68 -37.01
C VAL A 71 26.74 11.78 -38.25
N GLU A 72 25.68 10.99 -38.31
CA GLU A 72 25.31 10.15 -39.43
C GLU A 72 24.07 10.74 -40.12
N VAL A 73 24.17 10.94 -41.44
CA VAL A 73 23.07 11.37 -42.29
C VAL A 73 22.80 10.25 -43.29
N SER A 74 21.58 9.74 -43.29
CA SER A 74 21.11 8.71 -44.21
C SER A 74 19.92 9.20 -45.04
N GLY A 75 19.81 8.73 -46.28
CA GLY A 75 18.83 9.20 -47.24
C GLY A 75 19.25 10.50 -47.96
N GLY A 76 18.43 10.95 -48.90
CA GLY A 76 18.69 12.16 -49.70
C GLY A 76 19.89 12.07 -50.64
N THR A 77 20.50 13.22 -50.94
CA THR A 77 21.63 13.35 -51.88
C THR A 77 22.90 13.80 -51.15
N GLU A 78 24.07 13.49 -51.71
CA GLU A 78 25.36 13.87 -51.12
C GLU A 78 25.50 15.38 -50.92
N ALA A 79 25.00 16.18 -51.87
CA ALA A 79 25.00 17.63 -51.74
C ALA A 79 24.16 18.14 -50.56
N LEU A 80 23.03 17.48 -50.25
CA LEU A 80 22.19 17.82 -49.09
C LEU A 80 22.88 17.46 -47.77
N ALA A 81 23.51 16.29 -47.70
CA ALA A 81 24.27 15.88 -46.53
C ALA A 81 25.46 16.82 -46.28
N GLU A 82 26.18 17.23 -47.33
CA GLU A 82 27.27 18.21 -47.22
C GLU A 82 26.79 19.59 -46.76
N ASP A 83 25.63 20.07 -47.26
CA ASP A 83 25.01 21.31 -46.77
C ASP A 83 24.62 21.20 -45.29
N PHE A 84 24.08 20.06 -44.86
CA PHE A 84 23.79 19.79 -43.45
C PHE A 84 25.05 19.85 -42.60
N TYR A 85 26.10 19.12 -42.98
CA TYR A 85 27.38 19.11 -42.25
C TYR A 85 28.04 20.48 -42.16
N SER A 86 27.86 21.35 -43.17
CA SER A 86 28.42 22.70 -43.14
C SER A 86 27.82 23.60 -42.04
N LYS A 87 26.66 23.22 -41.49
CA LYS A 87 25.91 23.95 -40.47
C LYS A 87 26.00 23.30 -39.09
N VAL A 88 26.55 22.09 -38.98
CA VAL A 88 26.84 21.46 -37.70
C VAL A 88 28.04 22.15 -37.05
N SER A 89 27.89 22.58 -35.81
CA SER A 89 29.01 23.15 -35.05
C SER A 89 29.10 22.61 -33.64
N LEU A 90 30.32 22.21 -33.26
CA LEU A 90 30.68 21.81 -31.90
C LEU A 90 31.68 22.83 -31.34
N SER A 91 31.25 23.64 -30.38
CA SER A 91 32.11 24.59 -29.67
C SER A 91 32.39 24.13 -28.25
N MET A 92 33.58 24.46 -27.74
CA MET A 92 33.94 24.29 -26.34
C MET A 92 34.69 25.53 -25.87
N ASP A 93 34.02 26.31 -25.03
CA ASP A 93 34.49 27.62 -24.59
C ASP A 93 34.78 27.59 -23.07
N PRO A 94 35.88 28.21 -22.59
CA PRO A 94 36.12 28.35 -21.16
C PRO A 94 35.01 29.15 -20.48
N SER A 95 34.64 28.76 -19.27
CA SER A 95 33.66 29.45 -18.42
C SER A 95 34.28 29.78 -17.06
N ASP A 96 33.57 30.56 -16.23
CA ASP A 96 34.03 30.93 -14.89
C ASP A 96 34.20 29.70 -13.96
N GLU A 97 33.47 28.61 -14.22
CA GLU A 97 33.46 27.39 -13.40
C GLU A 97 34.15 26.18 -14.06
N GLY A 98 34.59 26.31 -15.32
CA GLY A 98 35.24 25.24 -16.08
C GLY A 98 35.07 25.43 -17.59
N PHE A 99 34.24 24.60 -18.23
CA PHE A 99 34.01 24.63 -19.68
C PHE A 99 32.53 24.58 -20.03
N ARG A 100 32.17 25.16 -21.17
CA ARG A 100 30.85 25.03 -21.79
C ARG A 100 31.01 24.43 -23.18
N ALA A 101 30.43 23.25 -23.39
CA ALA A 101 30.32 22.62 -24.69
C ALA A 101 28.90 22.83 -25.26
N ARG A 102 28.82 23.18 -26.56
CA ARG A 102 27.56 23.32 -27.27
C ARG A 102 27.63 22.58 -28.61
N LEU A 103 26.61 21.76 -28.85
CA LEU A 103 26.38 21.11 -30.14
C LEU A 103 25.16 21.75 -30.82
N ASP A 104 25.41 22.55 -31.84
CA ASP A 104 24.36 23.14 -32.66
C ASP A 104 24.17 22.29 -33.92
N LEU A 105 23.00 21.66 -34.02
CA LEU A 105 22.52 21.00 -35.25
C LEU A 105 21.59 21.98 -35.98
N PRO A 106 21.61 22.02 -37.32
CA PRO A 106 20.67 22.85 -38.07
C PRO A 106 19.23 22.35 -37.83
N GLU A 107 18.37 23.23 -37.32
CA GLU A 107 16.95 22.93 -37.14
C GLU A 107 16.27 22.75 -38.51
N GLU A 108 15.44 21.70 -38.65
CA GLU A 108 14.44 21.66 -39.71
C GLU A 108 13.44 22.80 -39.45
N LYS A 109 13.52 23.87 -40.22
CA LYS A 109 12.40 24.79 -40.31
C LYS A 109 11.27 24.05 -41.00
N GLU A 110 10.25 23.65 -40.24
CA GLU A 110 8.92 23.48 -40.82
C GLU A 110 8.53 24.83 -41.43
N GLU A 111 8.78 25.01 -42.73
CA GLU A 111 8.10 26.06 -43.47
C GLU A 111 6.60 25.83 -43.27
N GLU A 112 5.90 26.79 -42.68
CA GLU A 112 4.44 26.83 -42.60
C GLU A 112 3.86 26.60 -44.01
N LYS A 113 3.54 25.36 -44.36
CA LYS A 113 2.98 25.04 -45.67
C LYS A 113 1.57 25.66 -45.72
N PRO A 114 1.28 26.60 -46.63
CA PRO A 114 -0.07 27.16 -46.73
C PRO A 114 -1.06 26.04 -47.09
N PRO A 115 -2.24 25.99 -46.46
CA PRO A 115 -3.21 24.94 -46.72
C PRO A 115 -3.86 25.22 -48.08
N SER A 116 -3.44 24.53 -49.16
CA SER A 116 -4.23 24.21 -50.37
C SER A 116 -3.45 23.97 -51.69
N ALA A 117 -2.18 23.54 -51.69
CA ALA A 117 -1.45 23.33 -52.96
C ALA A 117 -0.92 21.90 -53.21
N GLY A 118 -1.43 20.89 -52.50
CA GLY A 118 -0.87 19.52 -52.50
C GLY A 118 -1.06 18.69 -53.78
N PHE A 119 -2.01 18.99 -54.65
CA PHE A 119 -2.32 18.13 -55.81
C PHE A 119 -1.65 18.58 -57.12
N LEU A 120 -1.63 19.87 -57.42
CA LEU A 120 -1.14 20.40 -58.71
C LEU A 120 0.39 20.51 -58.77
N ARG A 121 1.08 20.69 -57.64
CA ARG A 121 2.55 20.75 -57.60
C ARG A 121 3.18 19.37 -57.83
N ARG A 122 2.56 18.31 -57.26
CA ARG A 122 3.00 16.90 -57.35
C ARG A 122 2.96 16.29 -58.77
N MET A 123 2.29 16.95 -59.72
CA MET A 123 2.12 16.46 -61.10
C MET A 123 3.04 17.14 -62.13
N PHE A 124 3.61 18.32 -61.83
CA PHE A 124 4.35 19.11 -62.83
C PHE A 124 5.78 19.48 -62.45
N TYR A 125 6.16 19.40 -61.17
CA TYR A 125 7.54 19.60 -60.73
C TYR A 125 7.97 18.41 -59.88
N GLY A 126 8.94 17.64 -60.38
CA GLY A 126 9.67 16.68 -59.56
C GLY A 126 10.48 17.46 -58.54
N GLU A 127 9.99 17.50 -57.31
CA GLU A 127 10.63 18.17 -56.19
C GLU A 127 11.20 17.07 -55.29
N THR A 128 12.52 17.01 -55.23
CA THR A 128 13.28 16.11 -54.37
C THR A 128 13.03 16.56 -52.94
N ASP A 129 12.08 15.91 -52.28
CA ASP A 129 11.69 16.18 -50.90
C ASP A 129 12.90 15.98 -49.98
N GLN A 130 13.22 16.99 -49.17
CA GLN A 130 14.17 16.87 -48.05
C GLN A 130 13.64 16.00 -46.89
N SER A 131 12.40 15.49 -46.99
CA SER A 131 11.71 14.73 -45.94
C SER A 131 12.21 13.29 -45.76
N ASP A 132 13.22 12.85 -46.51
CA ASP A 132 13.76 11.48 -46.46
C ASP A 132 15.15 11.41 -45.78
N LEU A 133 15.60 12.50 -45.14
CA LEU A 133 16.86 12.53 -44.39
C LEU A 133 16.65 12.00 -42.96
N SER A 134 17.28 10.89 -42.61
CA SER A 134 17.36 10.39 -41.24
C SER A 134 18.73 10.74 -40.66
N ILE A 135 18.72 11.52 -39.58
CA ILE A 135 19.91 12.02 -38.90
C ILE A 135 20.04 11.30 -37.55
N SER A 136 21.22 10.75 -37.28
CA SER A 136 21.58 10.17 -35.99
C SER A 136 22.84 10.83 -35.47
N THR A 137 22.83 11.22 -34.19
CA THR A 137 23.94 11.93 -33.55
C THR A 137 24.33 11.19 -32.29
N THR A 138 25.60 10.80 -32.19
CA THR A 138 26.18 10.18 -30.99
C THR A 138 27.32 11.04 -30.48
N MET A 139 27.34 11.32 -29.19
CA MET A 139 28.35 12.13 -28.51
C MET A 139 29.01 11.29 -27.41
N THR A 140 30.31 11.11 -27.49
CA THR A 140 31.12 10.43 -26.47
C THR A 140 31.99 11.47 -25.77
N ILE A 141 31.96 11.47 -24.44
CA ILE A 141 32.63 12.45 -23.61
C ILE A 141 33.45 11.72 -22.54
N GLN A 142 34.74 12.03 -22.48
CA GLN A 142 35.61 11.62 -21.39
C GLN A 142 35.92 12.84 -20.53
N LEU A 143 35.65 12.73 -19.23
CA LEU A 143 35.92 13.79 -18.24
C LEU A 143 36.81 13.25 -17.14
N PRO A 144 37.56 14.11 -16.42
CA PRO A 144 38.12 13.71 -15.14
C PRO A 144 36.97 13.39 -14.17
N SER A 145 37.04 12.25 -13.50
CA SER A 145 35.96 11.73 -12.61
C SER A 145 35.43 12.75 -11.60
N GLN A 146 36.30 13.61 -11.06
CA GLN A 146 35.92 14.63 -10.07
C GLN A 146 35.13 15.82 -10.64
N TYR A 147 34.84 15.86 -11.95
CA TYR A 147 34.10 16.96 -12.56
C TYR A 147 32.62 16.92 -12.22
N SER A 148 32.05 18.10 -12.03
CA SER A 148 30.60 18.25 -12.04
C SER A 148 30.09 18.39 -13.49
N LEU A 149 28.87 17.91 -13.75
CA LEU A 149 28.26 17.89 -15.08
C LEU A 149 26.88 18.53 -15.05
N ASP A 150 26.66 19.62 -15.81
CA ASP A 150 25.33 20.17 -16.15
C ASP A 150 25.03 19.78 -17.60
N LEU A 151 24.28 18.70 -17.80
CA LEU A 151 23.92 18.16 -19.10
C LEU A 151 22.48 18.52 -19.43
N ARG A 152 22.28 19.24 -20.52
CA ARG A 152 20.96 19.57 -21.07
C ARG A 152 20.81 18.99 -22.46
N ASN A 153 19.80 18.16 -22.62
CA ASN A 153 19.42 17.54 -23.87
C ASN A 153 17.90 17.62 -24.05
N SER A 154 17.38 17.47 -25.26
CA SER A 154 15.94 17.27 -25.45
C SER A 154 15.61 15.85 -25.85
N PHE A 155 16.45 15.24 -26.71
CA PHE A 155 16.22 13.90 -27.24
C PHE A 155 17.49 13.07 -27.32
N GLY A 156 17.36 11.78 -27.03
CA GLY A 156 18.43 10.79 -27.15
C GLY A 156 18.78 10.19 -25.80
N ASP A 157 19.33 8.97 -25.85
CA ASP A 157 19.71 8.23 -24.65
C ASP A 157 20.95 8.84 -24.01
N ILE A 158 20.98 8.87 -22.68
CA ILE A 158 22.09 9.43 -21.91
C ILE A 158 22.65 8.32 -21.02
N SER A 159 23.94 8.05 -21.15
CA SER A 159 24.67 7.16 -20.26
C SER A 159 25.78 7.93 -19.55
N VAL A 160 25.81 7.90 -18.23
CA VAL A 160 26.87 8.52 -17.42
C VAL A 160 27.47 7.45 -16.51
N SER A 161 28.80 7.37 -16.46
CA SER A 161 29.48 6.36 -15.64
C SER A 161 30.77 6.90 -15.01
N GLY A 162 31.09 6.46 -13.79
CA GLY A 162 32.38 6.72 -13.15
C GLY A 162 32.63 8.18 -12.77
N MET A 163 31.57 8.94 -12.51
CA MET A 163 31.67 10.35 -12.12
C MET A 163 31.54 10.50 -10.62
N ASP A 164 32.42 11.27 -9.98
CA ASP A 164 32.44 11.50 -8.53
C ASP A 164 31.94 12.90 -8.12
N GLY A 165 31.81 13.82 -9.09
CA GLY A 165 31.29 15.18 -8.90
C GLY A 165 29.76 15.28 -9.04
N ASP A 166 29.22 16.47 -8.81
CA ASP A 166 27.77 16.70 -8.86
C ASP A 166 27.23 16.59 -10.28
N LEU A 167 26.09 15.91 -10.43
CA LEU A 167 25.43 15.64 -11.71
C LEU A 167 24.07 16.34 -11.74
N ALA A 168 23.89 17.25 -12.69
CA ALA A 168 22.61 17.84 -13.05
C ALA A 168 22.30 17.45 -14.49
N ILE A 169 21.29 16.62 -14.70
CA ILE A 169 20.91 16.10 -16.02
C ILE A 169 19.46 16.48 -16.29
N ASP A 170 19.21 17.24 -17.34
CA ASP A 170 17.88 17.59 -17.80
C ASP A 170 17.68 17.06 -19.22
N ASN A 171 16.71 16.18 -19.39
CA ASN A 171 16.31 15.63 -20.67
C ASN A 171 14.78 15.68 -20.80
N SER A 172 14.28 15.79 -22.03
CA SER A 172 12.83 15.64 -22.25
C SER A 172 12.47 14.19 -22.53
N SER A 173 13.24 13.49 -23.38
CA SER A 173 12.95 12.11 -23.77
C SER A 173 14.20 11.33 -24.16
N GLY A 174 14.27 10.09 -23.67
CA GLY A 174 15.36 9.15 -23.93
C GLY A 174 15.62 8.34 -22.67
N ASP A 175 16.20 7.15 -22.82
CA ASP A 175 16.59 6.35 -21.65
C ASP A 175 17.83 6.96 -21.01
N ILE A 176 17.79 7.16 -19.69
CA ILE A 176 18.92 7.68 -18.91
C ILE A 176 19.45 6.56 -18.02
N SER A 177 20.75 6.24 -18.13
CA SER A 177 21.44 5.29 -17.25
C SER A 177 22.62 5.97 -16.56
N ILE A 178 22.66 5.90 -15.23
CA ILE A 178 23.78 6.37 -14.41
C ILE A 178 24.34 5.18 -13.63
N GLU A 179 25.63 4.93 -13.74
CA GLU A 179 26.26 3.74 -13.16
C GLU A 179 27.59 4.06 -12.46
N SER A 180 27.79 3.52 -11.25
CA SER A 180 29.07 3.60 -10.52
C SER A 180 29.57 5.04 -10.37
N SER A 181 28.72 5.91 -9.82
CA SER A 181 28.99 7.34 -9.67
C SER A 181 28.74 7.81 -8.23
N SER A 182 29.27 8.95 -7.82
CA SER A 182 29.03 9.56 -6.51
C SER A 182 28.76 11.06 -6.62
N GLY A 183 28.46 11.71 -5.50
CA GLY A 183 28.16 13.14 -5.43
C GLY A 183 26.66 13.40 -5.27
N SER A 184 26.19 14.60 -5.62
CA SER A 184 24.75 14.89 -5.69
C SER A 184 24.21 14.66 -7.09
N LEU A 185 23.10 13.95 -7.24
CA LEU A 185 22.42 13.75 -8.52
C LEU A 185 21.06 14.44 -8.53
N GLU A 186 20.85 15.35 -9.49
CA GLU A 186 19.55 15.92 -9.84
C GLU A 186 19.22 15.56 -11.30
N LEU A 187 18.14 14.82 -11.51
CA LEU A 187 17.76 14.28 -12.82
C LEU A 187 16.33 14.67 -13.18
N GLY A 188 16.18 15.41 -14.27
CA GLY A 188 14.92 15.67 -14.96
C GLY A 188 14.79 14.77 -16.19
N ASN A 189 13.72 13.99 -16.26
CA ASN A 189 13.33 13.30 -17.50
C ASN A 189 11.81 13.12 -17.54
N ASP A 190 11.15 13.62 -18.58
CA ASP A 190 9.69 13.56 -18.67
C ASP A 190 9.17 12.25 -19.24
N TYR A 191 9.93 11.63 -20.14
CA TYR A 191 9.49 10.44 -20.88
C TYR A 191 10.61 9.40 -20.97
N SER A 192 10.22 8.12 -20.89
CA SER A 192 11.09 6.92 -21.00
C SER A 192 11.65 6.44 -19.67
N THR A 193 12.81 5.77 -19.66
CA THR A 193 13.33 5.07 -18.48
C THR A 193 14.42 5.91 -17.81
N VAL A 194 14.46 5.89 -16.48
CA VAL A 194 15.56 6.40 -15.68
C VAL A 194 16.10 5.25 -14.84
N ARG A 195 17.37 4.93 -15.01
CA ARG A 195 18.06 3.87 -14.28
C ARG A 195 19.28 4.43 -13.57
N VAL A 196 19.37 4.24 -12.26
CA VAL A 196 20.55 4.58 -11.47
C VAL A 196 21.02 3.35 -10.71
N ILE A 197 22.28 3.00 -10.87
CA ILE A 197 22.88 1.80 -10.28
C ILE A 197 24.19 2.18 -9.59
N ASP A 198 24.40 1.70 -8.36
CA ASP A 198 25.65 1.91 -7.62
C ASP A 198 25.99 3.41 -7.51
N PHE A 199 25.17 4.14 -6.77
CA PHE A 199 25.34 5.58 -6.57
C PHE A 199 25.58 5.93 -5.10
N GLU A 200 26.63 6.71 -4.82
CA GLU A 200 26.95 7.17 -3.46
C GLU A 200 26.66 8.67 -3.30
N GLY A 201 25.67 9.02 -2.48
CA GLY A 201 25.21 10.39 -2.26
C GLY A 201 23.70 10.57 -2.48
N PRO A 202 23.18 11.80 -2.34
CA PRO A 202 21.76 12.09 -2.51
C PRO A 202 21.34 12.03 -3.98
N VAL A 203 20.13 11.50 -4.23
CA VAL A 203 19.53 11.37 -5.56
C VAL A 203 18.15 12.04 -5.60
N GLY A 204 17.99 13.00 -6.50
CA GLY A 204 16.72 13.63 -6.88
C GLY A 204 16.33 13.22 -8.30
N VAL A 205 15.13 12.65 -8.46
CA VAL A 205 14.56 12.32 -9.77
C VAL A 205 13.20 12.98 -9.92
N GLN A 206 13.04 13.79 -10.96
CA GLN A 206 11.77 14.40 -11.33
C GLN A 206 11.40 14.03 -12.76
N GLY A 207 10.13 13.67 -12.97
CA GLY A 207 9.65 13.35 -14.31
C GLY A 207 8.16 13.11 -14.41
N ASN A 208 7.51 13.56 -15.46
CA ASN A 208 6.07 13.34 -15.62
C ASN A 208 5.72 11.84 -15.81
N SER A 209 6.32 11.18 -16.80
CA SER A 209 5.98 9.81 -17.24
C SER A 209 7.20 8.92 -17.39
N SER A 210 8.05 8.88 -16.36
CA SER A 210 9.31 8.14 -16.38
C SER A 210 9.24 6.84 -15.57
N ASP A 211 9.70 5.72 -16.12
CA ASP A 211 9.88 4.47 -15.36
C ASP A 211 11.21 4.58 -14.60
N VAL A 212 11.14 4.76 -13.29
CA VAL A 212 12.30 5.04 -12.44
C VAL A 212 12.74 3.75 -11.75
N THR A 213 13.99 3.36 -11.98
CA THR A 213 14.63 2.24 -11.29
C THR A 213 15.90 2.70 -10.59
N LEU A 214 15.93 2.68 -9.26
CA LEU A 214 17.14 2.90 -8.46
C LEU A 214 17.59 1.59 -7.83
N THR A 215 18.88 1.27 -7.91
CA THR A 215 19.45 0.05 -7.35
C THR A 215 20.79 0.35 -6.68
N ARG A 216 20.97 -0.08 -5.42
CA ARG A 216 22.23 0.14 -4.66
C ARG A 216 22.58 1.62 -4.56
N VAL A 217 21.67 2.44 -4.02
CA VAL A 217 21.90 3.87 -3.77
C VAL A 217 22.20 4.10 -2.30
N ARG A 218 23.37 4.66 -2.01
CA ARG A 218 23.85 4.96 -0.65
C ARG A 218 23.67 6.45 -0.34
N GLY A 219 22.46 6.85 0.05
CA GLY A 219 22.13 8.23 0.36
C GLY A 219 20.63 8.51 0.25
N ALA A 220 20.20 9.71 0.66
CA ALA A 220 18.80 10.08 0.58
C ALA A 220 18.29 10.08 -0.87
N ALA A 221 17.07 9.60 -1.10
CA ALA A 221 16.47 9.53 -2.43
C ALA A 221 15.11 10.22 -2.44
N THR A 222 14.92 11.19 -3.34
CA THR A 222 13.64 11.87 -3.58
C THR A 222 13.19 11.60 -5.02
N ILE A 223 12.05 10.94 -5.19
CA ILE A 223 11.50 10.61 -6.50
C ILE A 223 10.13 11.24 -6.64
N ARG A 224 9.94 12.07 -7.68
CA ARG A 224 8.65 12.66 -8.03
C ARG A 224 8.26 12.28 -9.45
N THR A 225 7.23 11.44 -9.59
CA THR A 225 6.67 11.07 -10.88
C THR A 225 5.16 10.92 -10.87
N SER A 226 4.53 10.89 -12.05
CA SER A 226 3.07 10.87 -12.15
C SER A 226 2.49 9.59 -12.71
N TYR A 227 3.07 8.94 -13.72
CA TYR A 227 2.31 7.92 -14.50
C TYR A 227 2.95 6.55 -14.63
N ARG A 228 4.27 6.45 -14.51
CA ARG A 228 5.01 5.19 -14.75
C ARG A 228 5.54 4.59 -13.45
N PRO A 229 5.92 3.31 -13.46
CA PRO A 229 6.36 2.62 -12.25
C PRO A 229 7.59 3.24 -11.60
N VAL A 230 7.69 3.09 -10.27
CA VAL A 230 8.90 3.37 -9.49
C VAL A 230 9.34 2.07 -8.84
N ARG A 231 10.60 1.68 -9.06
CA ARG A 231 11.23 0.47 -8.50
C ARG A 231 12.51 0.83 -7.77
N LEU A 232 12.52 0.68 -6.46
CA LEU A 232 13.67 0.98 -5.61
C LEU A 232 14.15 -0.32 -4.95
N THR A 233 15.45 -0.61 -4.98
CA THR A 233 16.02 -1.83 -4.39
C THR A 233 17.40 -1.59 -3.78
N ASP A 234 17.61 -1.99 -2.53
CA ASP A 234 18.87 -1.81 -1.77
C ASP A 234 19.27 -0.33 -1.68
N LEU A 235 18.52 0.44 -0.89
CA LEU A 235 18.78 1.85 -0.63
C LEU A 235 19.15 2.07 0.84
N THR A 236 19.95 3.08 1.13
CA THR A 236 20.23 3.51 2.52
C THR A 236 19.89 4.97 2.72
N GLY A 237 19.46 5.35 3.93
CA GLY A 237 19.03 6.72 4.23
C GLY A 237 17.54 6.91 4.01
N THR A 238 17.09 8.17 4.01
CA THR A 238 15.66 8.50 3.87
C THR A 238 15.23 8.43 2.42
N VAL A 239 14.14 7.70 2.15
CA VAL A 239 13.53 7.57 0.82
C VAL A 239 12.17 8.26 0.81
N GLU A 240 11.99 9.23 -0.07
CA GLU A 240 10.73 9.94 -0.32
C GLU A 240 10.27 9.67 -1.76
N VAL A 241 9.05 9.12 -1.91
CA VAL A 241 8.46 8.83 -3.22
C VAL A 241 7.11 9.51 -3.33
N GLU A 242 6.93 10.32 -4.37
CA GLU A 242 5.65 10.87 -4.80
C GLU A 242 5.33 10.31 -6.19
N ALA A 243 4.38 9.37 -6.25
CA ALA A 243 4.00 8.64 -7.46
C ALA A 243 2.47 8.54 -7.59
N LEU A 244 1.84 9.51 -8.25
CA LEU A 244 0.38 9.66 -8.22
C LEU A 244 -0.37 8.49 -8.92
N ASN A 245 0.04 8.13 -10.14
CA ASN A 245 -0.67 7.16 -11.00
C ASN A 245 0.20 5.99 -11.47
N GLY A 246 1.44 5.86 -10.98
CA GLY A 246 2.32 4.73 -11.26
C GLY A 246 2.39 3.75 -10.07
N PRO A 247 2.56 2.44 -10.29
CA PRO A 247 2.78 1.49 -9.20
C PRO A 247 4.14 1.75 -8.55
N VAL A 248 4.20 1.62 -7.22
CA VAL A 248 5.43 1.81 -6.43
C VAL A 248 5.84 0.47 -5.83
N VAL A 249 7.08 0.06 -6.10
CA VAL A 249 7.68 -1.14 -5.50
C VAL A 249 8.99 -0.73 -4.84
N VAL A 250 9.07 -0.86 -3.52
CA VAL A 250 10.27 -0.56 -2.73
C VAL A 250 10.71 -1.83 -2.01
N ARG A 251 11.98 -2.20 -2.17
CA ARG A 251 12.59 -3.35 -1.50
C ARG A 251 13.90 -2.95 -0.83
N ASP A 252 14.11 -3.45 0.39
CA ASP A 252 15.37 -3.35 1.12
C ASP A 252 15.86 -1.90 1.28
N VAL A 253 15.23 -1.16 2.21
CA VAL A 253 15.63 0.21 2.60
C VAL A 253 16.20 0.21 4.00
N GLU A 254 17.48 0.51 4.12
CA GLU A 254 18.14 0.77 5.40
C GLU A 254 17.94 2.24 5.80
N GLY A 255 16.77 2.55 6.35
CA GLY A 255 16.38 3.91 6.73
C GLY A 255 14.88 4.09 6.83
N ASN A 256 14.44 5.35 6.84
CA ASN A 256 13.02 5.71 6.86
C ASN A 256 12.48 5.84 5.43
N CYS A 257 11.19 5.55 5.26
CA CYS A 257 10.54 5.63 3.95
C CYS A 257 9.18 6.35 4.04
N VAL A 258 8.96 7.31 3.14
CA VAL A 258 7.71 8.04 2.99
C VAL A 258 7.24 7.91 1.56
N ILE A 259 6.04 7.35 1.37
CA ILE A 259 5.46 7.13 0.04
C ILE A 259 4.09 7.79 -0.05
N THR A 260 3.93 8.63 -1.05
CA THR A 260 2.66 9.21 -1.46
C THR A 260 2.29 8.67 -2.83
N GLY A 261 1.14 8.00 -2.94
CA GLY A 261 0.56 7.60 -4.22
C GLY A 261 -0.94 7.83 -4.26
N SER A 262 -1.58 7.54 -5.39
CA SER A 262 -3.04 7.74 -5.52
C SER A 262 -3.78 6.48 -5.98
N TYR A 263 -3.55 5.98 -7.20
CA TYR A 263 -4.48 4.99 -7.80
C TYR A 263 -3.90 3.60 -8.03
N GLN A 264 -2.58 3.46 -8.08
CA GLN A 264 -1.91 2.19 -8.33
C GLN A 264 -1.40 1.56 -7.03
N PRO A 265 -1.11 0.25 -7.03
CA PRO A 265 -0.60 -0.44 -5.85
C PRO A 265 0.72 0.14 -5.34
N VAL A 266 0.86 0.13 -4.02
CA VAL A 266 2.11 0.43 -3.30
C VAL A 266 2.53 -0.84 -2.56
N GLU A 267 3.67 -1.40 -2.95
CA GLU A 267 4.27 -2.58 -2.35
C GLU A 267 5.62 -2.20 -1.73
N VAL A 268 5.76 -2.44 -0.43
CA VAL A 268 6.98 -2.15 0.32
C VAL A 268 7.41 -3.39 1.09
N GLU A 269 8.67 -3.79 0.93
CA GLU A 269 9.24 -4.95 1.58
C GLU A 269 10.62 -4.61 2.17
N GLY A 270 10.84 -4.90 3.45
CA GLY A 270 12.16 -4.75 4.08
C GLY A 270 12.58 -3.31 4.31
N VAL A 271 11.93 -2.61 5.24
CA VAL A 271 12.35 -1.27 5.69
C VAL A 271 12.86 -1.36 7.11
N THR A 272 14.09 -0.92 7.40
CA THR A 272 14.65 -1.04 8.75
C THR A 272 14.14 0.04 9.71
N GLY A 273 13.79 1.22 9.20
CA GLY A 273 13.26 2.35 9.97
C GLY A 273 11.74 2.47 9.91
N ASP A 274 11.25 3.70 10.08
CA ASP A 274 9.83 4.02 10.06
C ASP A 274 9.30 4.12 8.62
N LEU A 275 8.04 3.69 8.42
CA LEU A 275 7.36 3.68 7.12
C LEU A 275 6.04 4.44 7.19
N ARG A 276 5.89 5.47 6.37
CA ARG A 276 4.62 6.19 6.18
C ARG A 276 4.15 6.04 4.74
N VAL A 277 2.93 5.55 4.56
CA VAL A 277 2.29 5.41 3.24
C VAL A 277 0.96 6.15 3.23
N SER A 278 0.82 7.09 2.29
CA SER A 278 -0.43 7.77 1.97
C SER A 278 -0.87 7.37 0.56
N SER A 279 -2.03 6.73 0.44
CA SER A 279 -2.64 6.36 -0.84
C SER A 279 -4.11 6.78 -0.88
N GLN A 280 -4.67 7.03 -2.07
CA GLN A 280 -6.10 7.36 -2.17
C GLN A 280 -6.96 6.13 -2.48
N SER A 281 -6.51 5.30 -3.42
CA SER A 281 -7.28 4.20 -4.01
C SER A 281 -6.39 3.05 -4.47
N GLY A 282 -5.08 3.12 -4.23
CA GLY A 282 -4.15 2.02 -4.45
C GLY A 282 -4.25 0.98 -3.34
N GLY A 283 -4.05 -0.30 -3.70
CA GLY A 283 -3.86 -1.33 -2.69
C GLY A 283 -2.50 -1.12 -2.02
N VAL A 284 -2.43 -1.29 -0.70
CA VAL A 284 -1.19 -1.10 0.07
C VAL A 284 -0.78 -2.44 0.66
N ARG A 285 0.44 -2.88 0.37
CA ARG A 285 1.04 -4.09 0.95
C ARG A 285 2.39 -3.74 1.57
N LEU A 286 2.49 -3.83 2.88
CA LEU A 286 3.70 -3.58 3.65
C LEU A 286 4.14 -4.86 4.33
N VAL A 287 5.42 -5.19 4.17
CA VAL A 287 6.00 -6.44 4.68
C VAL A 287 7.38 -6.13 5.26
N ASP A 288 7.68 -6.66 6.45
CA ASP A 288 8.99 -6.52 7.10
C ASP A 288 9.40 -5.06 7.36
N VAL A 289 8.82 -4.47 8.41
CA VAL A 289 9.12 -3.09 8.86
C VAL A 289 9.75 -3.13 10.26
N GLY A 290 10.97 -2.59 10.37
CA GLY A 290 11.75 -2.56 11.61
C GLY A 290 11.35 -1.45 12.58
N GLY A 291 10.80 -0.35 12.08
CA GLY A 291 10.22 0.76 12.87
C GLY A 291 8.70 0.72 12.94
N ALA A 292 8.10 1.89 13.15
CA ALA A 292 6.65 2.08 13.13
C ALA A 292 6.10 2.15 11.70
N ALA A 293 4.84 1.73 11.51
CA ALA A 293 4.16 1.78 10.22
C ALA A 293 2.86 2.60 10.30
N GLU A 294 2.76 3.65 9.48
CA GLU A 294 1.54 4.45 9.35
C GLU A 294 0.99 4.36 7.92
N VAL A 295 -0.27 3.94 7.80
CA VAL A 295 -0.96 3.81 6.52
C VAL A 295 -2.24 4.63 6.52
N GLU A 296 -2.34 5.55 5.58
CA GLU A 296 -3.59 6.24 5.23
C GLU A 296 -3.99 5.81 3.83
N SER A 297 -5.10 5.09 3.70
CA SER A 297 -5.62 4.68 2.38
C SER A 297 -7.13 4.58 2.36
N SER A 298 -7.71 4.50 1.17
CA SER A 298 -9.15 4.35 0.98
C SER A 298 -9.49 3.32 -0.10
N TYR A 299 -10.66 2.71 0.00
CA TYR A 299 -11.34 1.85 -0.99
C TYR A 299 -10.71 0.48 -1.32
N ARG A 300 -9.38 0.34 -1.33
CA ARG A 300 -8.69 -0.93 -1.61
C ARG A 300 -8.09 -1.52 -0.35
N ALA A 301 -7.69 -2.79 -0.46
CA ALA A 301 -7.14 -3.55 0.65
C ALA A 301 -5.83 -2.94 1.16
N ILE A 302 -5.68 -2.99 2.49
CA ILE A 302 -4.46 -2.65 3.22
C ILE A 302 -3.99 -3.93 3.90
N HIS A 303 -2.79 -4.38 3.55
CA HIS A 303 -2.15 -5.56 4.13
C HIS A 303 -0.83 -5.14 4.79
N VAL A 304 -0.72 -5.36 6.09
CA VAL A 304 0.47 -5.05 6.89
C VAL A 304 0.91 -6.32 7.59
N GLU A 305 2.17 -6.71 7.42
CA GLU A 305 2.70 -7.98 7.93
C GLU A 305 4.13 -7.81 8.45
N ARG A 306 4.45 -8.43 9.59
CA ARG A 306 5.80 -8.40 10.20
C ARG A 306 6.30 -6.99 10.48
N VAL A 307 5.67 -6.32 11.45
CA VAL A 307 6.07 -4.98 11.91
C VAL A 307 6.55 -5.04 13.36
N LYS A 308 7.72 -4.48 13.64
CA LYS A 308 8.28 -4.45 15.01
C LYS A 308 7.75 -3.29 15.85
N GLY A 309 7.54 -2.12 15.23
CA GLY A 309 6.99 -0.94 15.89
C GLY A 309 5.47 -0.86 15.85
N ASP A 310 4.93 0.27 16.33
CA ASP A 310 3.49 0.52 16.35
C ASP A 310 2.92 0.60 14.93
N VAL A 311 1.71 0.08 14.74
CA VAL A 311 0.97 0.14 13.48
C VAL A 311 -0.25 1.03 13.62
N ARG A 312 -0.35 2.07 12.77
CA ARG A 312 -1.54 2.92 12.66
C ARG A 312 -2.11 2.83 11.25
N VAL A 313 -3.35 2.36 11.12
CA VAL A 313 -4.07 2.27 9.84
C VAL A 313 -5.32 3.14 9.89
N THR A 314 -5.42 4.08 8.96
CA THR A 314 -6.65 4.82 8.63
C THR A 314 -7.10 4.39 7.25
N GLY A 315 -8.16 3.56 7.20
CA GLY A 315 -8.64 2.92 5.99
C GLY A 315 -10.09 3.30 5.68
N ASN A 316 -10.36 4.34 4.89
CA ASN A 316 -11.74 4.68 4.57
C ASN A 316 -12.32 3.67 3.57
N ASN A 317 -13.24 2.82 4.02
CA ASN A 317 -13.85 1.77 3.18
C ASN A 317 -12.82 0.75 2.63
N SER A 318 -11.80 0.42 3.42
CA SER A 318 -10.73 -0.53 3.05
C SER A 318 -10.85 -1.84 3.84
N ASP A 319 -10.60 -2.96 3.16
CA ASP A 319 -10.36 -4.25 3.80
C ASP A 319 -8.99 -4.18 4.48
N VAL A 320 -8.92 -4.37 5.81
CA VAL A 320 -7.67 -4.22 6.56
C VAL A 320 -7.24 -5.57 7.12
N THR A 321 -6.01 -5.99 6.80
CA THR A 321 -5.36 -7.16 7.38
C THR A 321 -4.05 -6.74 8.04
N VAL A 322 -3.88 -7.05 9.33
CA VAL A 322 -2.63 -6.85 10.08
C VAL A 322 -2.19 -8.18 10.66
N ARG A 323 -0.95 -8.60 10.40
CA ARG A 323 -0.38 -9.86 10.91
C ARG A 323 1.01 -9.67 11.50
N ASP A 324 1.33 -10.49 12.50
CA ASP A 324 2.68 -10.63 13.07
C ASP A 324 3.27 -9.28 13.50
N THR A 325 2.71 -8.67 14.54
CA THR A 325 3.17 -7.35 15.04
C THR A 325 3.62 -7.45 16.50
N GLU A 326 4.78 -6.89 16.82
CA GLU A 326 5.35 -6.94 18.17
C GLU A 326 4.82 -5.84 19.11
N ALA A 327 4.32 -4.74 18.57
CA ALA A 327 3.84 -3.57 19.32
C ALA A 327 2.32 -3.33 19.15
N ASP A 328 1.87 -2.12 19.48
CA ASP A 328 0.45 -1.77 19.48
C ASP A 328 -0.09 -1.52 18.07
N VAL A 329 -1.36 -1.87 17.84
CA VAL A 329 -2.04 -1.72 16.55
C VAL A 329 -3.30 -0.87 16.74
N MET A 330 -3.41 0.22 15.98
CA MET A 330 -4.58 1.10 15.94
C MET A 330 -5.16 1.15 14.53
N ILE A 331 -6.41 0.72 14.38
CA ILE A 331 -7.10 0.67 13.08
C ILE A 331 -8.38 1.52 13.17
N ARG A 332 -8.53 2.46 12.23
CA ARG A 332 -9.76 3.21 12.01
C ARG A 332 -10.27 2.96 10.59
N THR A 333 -11.46 2.39 10.47
CA THR A 333 -12.15 2.12 9.19
C THR A 333 -13.67 2.23 9.39
N SER A 334 -14.47 1.90 8.37
CA SER A 334 -15.92 2.09 8.44
C SER A 334 -16.73 0.90 7.95
N TYR A 335 -16.50 0.39 6.74
CA TYR A 335 -17.51 -0.48 6.09
C TYR A 335 -17.05 -1.90 5.80
N ARG A 336 -15.74 -2.11 5.74
CA ARG A 336 -15.14 -3.35 5.27
C ARG A 336 -14.50 -4.15 6.41
N PRO A 337 -14.29 -5.46 6.22
CA PRO A 337 -13.72 -6.32 7.24
C PRO A 337 -12.34 -5.87 7.73
N VAL A 338 -12.10 -6.13 9.01
CA VAL A 338 -10.80 -6.01 9.68
C VAL A 338 -10.41 -7.39 10.20
N SER A 339 -9.22 -7.84 9.84
CA SER A 339 -8.61 -9.07 10.36
C SER A 339 -7.27 -8.73 11.00
N VAL A 340 -7.09 -9.12 12.26
CA VAL A 340 -5.84 -8.93 13.00
C VAL A 340 -5.43 -10.25 13.62
N GLU A 341 -4.21 -10.70 13.33
CA GLU A 341 -3.70 -11.99 13.78
C GLU A 341 -2.27 -11.86 14.33
N GLN A 342 -1.99 -12.54 15.44
CA GLN A 342 -0.64 -12.60 16.03
C GLN A 342 -0.05 -11.22 16.36
N VAL A 343 -0.73 -10.48 17.25
CA VAL A 343 -0.26 -9.18 17.73
C VAL A 343 0.08 -9.26 19.21
N VAL A 344 1.34 -9.03 19.57
CA VAL A 344 1.79 -9.11 20.97
C VAL A 344 1.23 -7.94 21.80
N GLY A 345 1.19 -6.74 21.21
CA GLY A 345 0.70 -5.53 21.84
C GLY A 345 -0.83 -5.44 21.92
N ARG A 346 -1.28 -4.23 22.27
CA ARG A 346 -2.71 -3.89 22.32
C ARG A 346 -3.25 -3.60 20.93
N VAL A 347 -4.42 -4.13 20.63
CA VAL A 347 -5.18 -3.85 19.42
C VAL A 347 -6.36 -2.92 19.73
N ASP A 348 -6.47 -1.84 18.98
CA ASP A 348 -7.54 -0.87 19.07
C ASP A 348 -8.21 -0.72 17.69
N VAL A 349 -9.41 -1.27 17.53
CA VAL A 349 -10.19 -1.22 16.29
C VAL A 349 -11.39 -0.30 16.49
N ASP A 350 -11.48 0.72 15.65
CA ASP A 350 -12.65 1.56 15.46
C ASP A 350 -13.20 1.32 14.05
N ASN A 351 -14.30 0.58 13.96
CA ASN A 351 -15.00 0.24 12.73
C ASN A 351 -16.47 0.61 12.87
N THR A 352 -17.16 0.88 11.76
CA THR A 352 -18.59 1.23 11.81
C THR A 352 -19.48 0.02 11.57
N SER A 353 -19.22 -0.75 10.51
CA SER A 353 -20.11 -1.82 10.04
C SER A 353 -19.43 -3.00 9.38
N GLY A 354 -18.10 -3.10 9.43
CA GLY A 354 -17.36 -4.25 8.90
C GLY A 354 -17.34 -5.42 9.88
N ALA A 355 -17.08 -6.64 9.41
CA ALA A 355 -16.77 -7.74 10.33
C ALA A 355 -15.40 -7.47 10.98
N VAL A 356 -15.23 -7.80 12.26
CA VAL A 356 -13.95 -7.69 12.97
C VAL A 356 -13.56 -9.08 13.45
N ASP A 357 -12.41 -9.56 13.03
CA ASP A 357 -11.85 -10.86 13.45
C ASP A 357 -10.47 -10.64 14.07
N LEU A 358 -10.35 -10.88 15.38
CA LEU A 358 -9.09 -10.81 16.11
C LEU A 358 -8.67 -12.21 16.56
N ARG A 359 -7.40 -12.57 16.35
CA ARG A 359 -6.86 -13.86 16.78
C ARG A 359 -5.48 -13.72 17.40
N SER A 360 -5.29 -14.28 18.60
CA SER A 360 -4.01 -14.31 19.31
C SER A 360 -3.42 -12.91 19.46
N VAL A 361 -4.10 -12.07 20.24
CA VAL A 361 -3.74 -10.66 20.47
C VAL A 361 -3.45 -10.39 21.94
N GLY A 362 -2.68 -9.35 22.26
CA GLY A 362 -2.40 -8.92 23.63
C GLY A 362 -3.64 -8.46 24.37
N ALA A 363 -3.96 -7.17 24.34
CA ALA A 363 -5.23 -6.63 24.85
C ALA A 363 -6.04 -6.05 23.69
N ALA A 364 -7.36 -5.95 23.81
CA ALA A 364 -8.20 -5.48 22.71
C ALA A 364 -9.28 -4.47 23.13
N ARG A 365 -9.45 -3.42 22.32
CA ARG A 365 -10.62 -2.55 22.33
C ARG A 365 -11.24 -2.57 20.94
N ILE A 366 -12.52 -2.90 20.85
CA ILE A 366 -13.27 -2.97 19.59
C ILE A 366 -14.48 -2.06 19.71
N VAL A 367 -14.60 -1.11 18.78
CA VAL A 367 -15.84 -0.37 18.51
C VAL A 367 -16.32 -0.81 17.14
N ASN A 368 -17.50 -1.44 17.08
CA ASN A 368 -18.10 -1.88 15.83
C ASN A 368 -19.60 -2.07 15.99
N SER A 369 -20.37 -1.83 14.93
CA SER A 369 -21.81 -2.08 14.92
C SER A 369 -22.21 -2.98 13.74
N TYR A 370 -23.41 -3.55 13.79
CA TYR A 370 -24.08 -4.28 12.70
C TYR A 370 -23.51 -5.64 12.27
N ARG A 371 -22.19 -5.77 12.05
CA ARG A 371 -21.55 -7.02 11.62
C ARG A 371 -20.86 -7.73 12.79
N ALA A 372 -20.55 -9.00 12.55
CA ALA A 372 -19.99 -9.88 13.56
C ALA A 372 -18.63 -9.39 14.07
N ILE A 373 -18.42 -9.59 15.37
CA ILE A 373 -17.16 -9.40 16.08
C ILE A 373 -16.76 -10.78 16.59
N LYS A 374 -15.59 -11.26 16.14
CA LYS A 374 -14.98 -12.49 16.61
C LYS A 374 -13.65 -12.13 17.26
N ALA A 375 -13.44 -12.57 18.49
CA ALA A 375 -12.14 -12.44 19.15
C ALA A 375 -11.76 -13.78 19.77
N GLU A 376 -10.62 -14.32 19.34
CA GLU A 376 -10.09 -15.59 19.81
C GLU A 376 -8.70 -15.38 20.43
N ASP A 377 -8.45 -15.99 21.59
CA ASP A 377 -7.16 -15.98 22.28
C ASP A 377 -6.64 -14.55 22.59
N VAL A 378 -7.43 -13.75 23.31
CA VAL A 378 -7.02 -12.44 23.81
C VAL A 378 -6.29 -12.63 25.14
N LYS A 379 -4.99 -12.34 25.21
CA LYS A 379 -4.18 -12.62 26.42
C LYS A 379 -4.53 -11.74 27.62
N GLY A 380 -4.88 -10.50 27.36
CA GLY A 380 -5.17 -9.46 28.35
C GLY A 380 -6.65 -9.11 28.41
N ARG A 381 -6.93 -7.85 28.72
CA ARG A 381 -8.30 -7.33 28.81
C ARG A 381 -8.95 -7.19 27.43
N LEU A 382 -10.26 -7.41 27.38
CA LEU A 382 -11.09 -7.18 26.20
C LEU A 382 -12.18 -6.15 26.49
N LYS A 383 -12.34 -5.15 25.63
CA LYS A 383 -13.50 -4.25 25.64
C LYS A 383 -14.17 -4.24 24.28
N VAL A 384 -15.47 -4.52 24.24
CA VAL A 384 -16.29 -4.48 23.02
C VAL A 384 -17.43 -3.49 23.24
N MET A 385 -17.58 -2.52 22.34
CA MET A 385 -18.67 -1.54 22.37
C MET A 385 -19.32 -1.45 21.01
N GLY A 386 -20.65 -1.44 20.97
CA GLY A 386 -21.36 -1.36 19.71
C GLY A 386 -22.85 -1.53 19.81
N SER A 387 -23.47 -1.77 18.66
CA SER A 387 -24.89 -2.07 18.58
C SER A 387 -25.16 -3.03 17.43
N SER A 388 -26.13 -3.93 17.61
CA SER A 388 -26.55 -4.87 16.56
C SER A 388 -25.42 -5.72 15.97
N SER A 389 -24.34 -5.97 16.72
CA SER A 389 -23.25 -6.88 16.33
C SER A 389 -23.41 -8.21 17.04
N GLU A 390 -23.29 -9.30 16.29
CA GLU A 390 -23.09 -10.62 16.88
C GLU A 390 -21.67 -10.68 17.45
N VAL A 391 -21.54 -11.08 18.71
CA VAL A 391 -20.24 -11.10 19.41
C VAL A 391 -19.93 -12.54 19.78
N THR A 392 -18.82 -13.07 19.30
CA THR A 392 -18.30 -14.39 19.65
C THR A 392 -16.90 -14.25 20.19
N ILE A 393 -16.73 -14.54 21.48
CA ILE A 393 -15.45 -14.48 22.17
C ILE A 393 -15.04 -15.89 22.57
N ARG A 394 -13.81 -16.28 22.25
CA ARG A 394 -13.24 -17.57 22.68
C ARG A 394 -11.88 -17.36 23.33
N GLY A 395 -11.81 -17.49 24.64
CA GLY A 395 -10.59 -17.33 25.41
C GLY A 395 -10.19 -15.86 25.57
N VAL A 396 -10.42 -15.32 26.76
CA VAL A 396 -9.86 -14.05 27.23
C VAL A 396 -9.10 -14.31 28.51
N GLY A 397 -7.81 -13.97 28.57
CA GLY A 397 -6.98 -14.19 29.75
C GLY A 397 -7.26 -13.20 30.89
N GLY A 398 -7.71 -11.99 30.58
CA GLY A 398 -8.07 -10.95 31.55
C GLY A 398 -9.56 -10.66 31.65
N ASP A 399 -9.89 -9.48 32.17
CA ASP A 399 -11.27 -8.99 32.28
C ASP A 399 -11.87 -8.70 30.89
N ALA A 400 -13.16 -8.97 30.73
CA ALA A 400 -13.94 -8.66 29.53
C ALA A 400 -15.14 -7.76 29.84
N ASP A 401 -15.30 -6.69 29.08
CA ASP A 401 -16.43 -5.75 29.16
C ASP A 401 -17.10 -5.63 27.78
N ILE A 402 -18.34 -6.10 27.66
CA ILE A 402 -19.07 -6.22 26.40
C ILE A 402 -20.36 -5.41 26.49
N GLU A 403 -20.48 -4.39 25.66
CA GLU A 403 -21.68 -3.57 25.52
C GLU A 403 -22.19 -3.63 24.08
N THR A 404 -23.32 -4.31 23.88
CA THR A 404 -24.01 -4.37 22.58
C THR A 404 -25.50 -4.69 22.76
N SER A 405 -26.23 -4.74 21.66
CA SER A 405 -27.67 -4.96 21.68
C SER A 405 -28.17 -5.76 20.47
N TYR A 406 -29.35 -6.34 20.63
CA TYR A 406 -30.16 -7.00 19.59
C TYR A 406 -29.64 -8.33 19.01
N ARG A 407 -28.34 -8.58 18.95
CA ARG A 407 -27.74 -9.78 18.35
C ARG A 407 -27.06 -10.67 19.39
N PRO A 408 -26.86 -11.97 19.12
CA PRO A 408 -26.29 -12.90 20.10
C PRO A 408 -24.92 -12.47 20.63
N ILE A 409 -24.69 -12.74 21.91
CA ILE A 409 -23.40 -12.62 22.59
C ILE A 409 -23.05 -14.00 23.11
N ILE A 410 -21.96 -14.56 22.61
CA ILE A 410 -21.42 -15.86 23.00
C ILE A 410 -20.02 -15.62 23.55
N VAL A 411 -19.79 -16.02 24.80
CA VAL A 411 -18.48 -15.95 25.45
C VAL A 411 -18.12 -17.35 25.94
N GLU A 412 -17.05 -17.90 25.40
CA GLU A 412 -16.43 -19.15 25.81
C GLU A 412 -15.09 -18.81 26.48
N ASP A 413 -14.90 -19.21 27.73
CA ASP A 413 -13.67 -19.04 28.53
C ASP A 413 -13.25 -17.58 28.79
N ALA A 414 -13.68 -17.05 29.95
CA ALA A 414 -13.18 -15.81 30.52
C ALA A 414 -12.29 -16.09 31.75
N GLY A 415 -10.99 -15.80 31.65
CA GLY A 415 -10.00 -15.97 32.71
C GLY A 415 -10.07 -14.90 33.81
N GLY A 416 -10.69 -13.76 33.55
CA GLY A 416 -10.96 -12.70 34.53
C GLY A 416 -12.45 -12.47 34.78
N ASN A 417 -12.80 -11.26 35.21
CA ASN A 417 -14.18 -10.86 35.41
C ASN A 417 -14.88 -10.58 34.07
N LEU A 418 -16.16 -10.91 33.97
CA LEU A 418 -16.96 -10.70 32.77
C LEU A 418 -18.13 -9.76 33.06
N ARG A 419 -18.20 -8.63 32.34
CA ARG A 419 -19.33 -7.70 32.33
C ARG A 419 -19.99 -7.72 30.96
N ILE A 420 -21.31 -7.95 30.94
CA ILE A 420 -22.11 -7.93 29.72
C ILE A 420 -23.32 -7.01 29.89
N ASN A 421 -23.37 -5.96 29.07
CA ASN A 421 -24.54 -5.12 28.86
C ASN A 421 -25.12 -5.45 27.49
N GLY A 422 -26.08 -6.38 27.46
CA GLY A 422 -26.51 -7.05 26.23
C GLY A 422 -27.87 -6.62 25.68
N GLY A 423 -28.51 -5.54 26.14
CA GLY A 423 -29.92 -5.22 25.87
C GLY A 423 -30.57 -5.84 24.61
N SER A 424 -31.60 -6.67 24.79
CA SER A 424 -32.26 -7.42 23.70
C SER A 424 -31.38 -8.46 22.97
N SER A 425 -30.33 -8.99 23.62
CA SER A 425 -29.44 -10.02 23.06
C SER A 425 -29.65 -11.38 23.71
N SER A 426 -29.49 -12.44 22.94
CA SER A 426 -29.34 -13.78 23.49
C SER A 426 -27.93 -13.90 24.05
N VAL A 427 -27.80 -14.04 25.37
CA VAL A 427 -26.50 -14.11 26.04
C VAL A 427 -26.23 -15.57 26.42
N MET A 428 -25.10 -16.09 25.96
CA MET A 428 -24.61 -17.41 26.30
C MET A 428 -23.17 -17.28 26.81
N VAL A 429 -22.94 -17.74 28.03
CA VAL A 429 -21.63 -17.68 28.67
C VAL A 429 -21.26 -19.08 29.14
N GLU A 430 -20.07 -19.53 28.78
CA GLU A 430 -19.47 -20.76 29.28
C GLU A 430 -18.10 -20.46 29.90
N SER A 431 -17.86 -20.94 31.12
CA SER A 431 -16.58 -20.88 31.83
C SER A 431 -16.10 -19.46 32.14
N VAL A 432 -16.35 -18.98 33.36
CA VAL A 432 -15.83 -17.72 33.90
C VAL A 432 -15.06 -18.00 35.19
N GLN A 433 -13.78 -17.61 35.22
CA GLN A 433 -12.92 -17.80 36.39
C GLN A 433 -13.09 -16.70 37.44
N GLY A 434 -13.46 -15.48 37.02
CA GLY A 434 -13.75 -14.35 37.91
C GLY A 434 -15.24 -14.18 38.20
N ASP A 435 -15.61 -12.95 38.57
CA ASP A 435 -16.99 -12.54 38.80
C ASP A 435 -17.72 -12.29 37.47
N LEU A 436 -19.00 -12.61 37.43
CA LEU A 436 -19.90 -12.39 36.30
C LEU A 436 -20.95 -11.34 36.65
N HIS A 437 -21.08 -10.31 35.82
CA HIS A 437 -22.17 -9.35 35.89
C HIS A 437 -22.85 -9.20 34.52
N VAL A 438 -24.15 -9.50 34.45
CA VAL A 438 -24.94 -9.42 33.21
C VAL A 438 -26.17 -8.55 33.42
N THR A 439 -26.33 -7.53 32.57
CA THR A 439 -27.59 -6.80 32.41
C THR A 439 -28.18 -7.09 31.04
N ASN A 440 -29.43 -7.56 31.00
CA ASN A 440 -30.10 -7.91 29.74
C ASN A 440 -31.60 -7.59 29.73
N SER A 441 -32.19 -7.58 28.55
CA SER A 441 -33.63 -7.41 28.36
C SER A 441 -34.18 -8.34 27.27
N PHE A 442 -35.45 -8.75 27.40
CA PHE A 442 -36.28 -9.50 26.45
C PHE A 442 -35.84 -10.91 26.03
N LYS A 443 -34.54 -11.16 25.81
CA LYS A 443 -33.99 -12.44 25.36
C LYS A 443 -33.31 -13.18 26.51
N PHE A 444 -33.02 -14.46 26.28
CA PHE A 444 -32.50 -15.33 27.33
C PHE A 444 -31.06 -14.97 27.74
N VAL A 445 -30.74 -15.32 28.98
CA VAL A 445 -29.39 -15.36 29.53
C VAL A 445 -29.15 -16.78 30.02
N ILE A 446 -28.20 -17.49 29.39
CA ILE A 446 -27.78 -18.84 29.78
C ILE A 446 -26.32 -18.76 30.19
N VAL A 447 -26.03 -19.16 31.41
CA VAL A 447 -24.68 -19.15 31.99
C VAL A 447 -24.35 -20.55 32.50
N LYS A 448 -23.17 -21.02 32.14
CA LYS A 448 -22.64 -22.31 32.56
C LYS A 448 -21.20 -22.14 33.04
N GLY A 449 -20.89 -22.57 34.26
CA GLY A 449 -19.52 -22.61 34.75
C GLY A 449 -19.04 -21.24 35.21
N VAL A 450 -19.22 -20.92 36.50
CA VAL A 450 -18.67 -19.69 37.10
C VAL A 450 -17.99 -20.02 38.43
N ALA A 451 -16.75 -19.55 38.61
CA ALA A 451 -16.01 -19.74 39.86
C ALA A 451 -16.17 -18.58 40.85
N GLY A 452 -16.41 -17.36 40.36
CA GLY A 452 -16.63 -16.17 41.19
C GLY A 452 -18.11 -15.92 41.53
N SER A 453 -18.41 -14.69 41.93
CA SER A 453 -19.78 -14.25 42.20
C SER A 453 -20.56 -14.05 40.89
N VAL A 454 -21.87 -14.25 40.94
CA VAL A 454 -22.77 -14.10 39.79
C VAL A 454 -23.82 -13.06 40.10
N GLU A 455 -23.90 -12.02 39.28
CA GLU A 455 -24.96 -11.03 39.33
C GLU A 455 -25.64 -10.93 37.96
N ILE A 456 -26.93 -11.25 37.89
CA ILE A 456 -27.71 -11.15 36.64
C ILE A 456 -28.94 -10.29 36.91
N ARG A 457 -29.08 -9.21 36.13
CA ARG A 457 -30.23 -8.30 36.14
C ARG A 457 -30.93 -8.34 34.80
N GLY A 458 -32.04 -9.06 34.75
CA GLY A 458 -32.91 -9.18 33.59
C GLY A 458 -34.11 -8.23 33.65
N ASN A 459 -34.59 -7.82 32.48
CA ASN A 459 -35.93 -7.25 32.32
C ASN A 459 -36.67 -8.02 31.23
N ASN A 460 -37.70 -8.79 31.59
CA ASN A 460 -38.37 -9.70 30.66
C ASN A 460 -37.41 -10.73 30.00
N SER A 461 -36.38 -11.17 30.75
CA SER A 461 -35.35 -12.09 30.26
C SER A 461 -35.42 -13.39 31.05
N PRO A 462 -35.63 -14.57 30.42
CA PRO A 462 -35.46 -15.83 31.13
C PRO A 462 -33.98 -16.03 31.46
N VAL A 463 -33.69 -16.44 32.70
CA VAL A 463 -32.33 -16.61 33.22
C VAL A 463 -32.13 -18.07 33.60
N GLU A 464 -31.08 -18.68 33.08
CA GLU A 464 -30.64 -20.03 33.41
C GLU A 464 -29.17 -19.99 33.81
N VAL A 465 -28.86 -20.46 35.02
CA VAL A 465 -27.49 -20.53 35.54
C VAL A 465 -27.21 -21.93 36.03
N SER A 466 -26.05 -22.48 35.66
CA SER A 466 -25.60 -23.81 36.08
C SER A 466 -24.08 -23.83 36.31
N GLN A 467 -23.60 -24.84 37.03
CA GLN A 467 -22.19 -25.13 37.28
C GLN A 467 -21.46 -23.98 37.99
N VAL A 468 -22.11 -23.36 38.98
CA VAL A 468 -21.44 -22.41 39.87
C VAL A 468 -20.59 -23.20 40.88
N SER A 469 -19.39 -22.72 41.18
CA SER A 469 -18.42 -23.41 42.03
C SER A 469 -17.73 -22.47 43.02
N GLY A 470 -16.87 -23.02 43.89
CA GLY A 470 -16.14 -22.27 44.92
C GLY A 470 -16.87 -22.24 46.26
N PHE A 471 -18.13 -21.77 46.27
CA PHE A 471 -18.99 -21.59 47.44
C PHE A 471 -18.25 -21.12 48.70
N VAL A 472 -17.47 -20.04 48.58
CA VAL A 472 -16.68 -19.47 49.67
C VAL A 472 -17.41 -18.34 50.39
N GLU A 473 -17.00 -18.03 51.63
CA GLU A 473 -17.54 -16.91 52.40
C GLU A 473 -17.38 -15.59 51.63
N GLY A 474 -18.50 -14.87 51.45
CA GLY A 474 -18.55 -13.61 50.71
C GLY A 474 -18.91 -13.74 49.23
N GLN A 475 -18.92 -14.95 48.66
CA GLN A 475 -19.43 -15.18 47.31
C GLN A 475 -20.95 -15.00 47.25
N ARG A 476 -21.44 -14.36 46.18
CA ARG A 476 -22.87 -14.08 45.99
C ARG A 476 -23.39 -14.58 44.64
N ILE A 477 -24.61 -15.08 44.63
CA ILE A 477 -25.38 -15.46 43.44
C ILE A 477 -26.69 -14.67 43.48
N ASP A 478 -26.70 -13.51 42.85
CA ASP A 478 -27.83 -12.57 42.84
C ASP A 478 -28.47 -12.59 41.44
N LEU A 479 -29.60 -13.28 41.27
CA LEU A 479 -30.32 -13.37 40.00
C LEU A 479 -31.68 -12.69 40.12
N SER A 480 -31.91 -11.67 39.29
CA SER A 480 -33.17 -10.93 39.27
C SER A 480 -33.70 -10.79 37.85
N THR A 481 -35.00 -10.96 37.64
CA THR A 481 -35.65 -10.64 36.37
C THR A 481 -37.13 -10.32 36.54
N THR A 482 -37.75 -9.67 35.56
CA THR A 482 -39.20 -9.45 35.52
C THR A 482 -39.82 -10.24 34.37
N GLY A 483 -41.10 -10.57 34.45
CA GLY A 483 -41.90 -11.17 33.37
C GLY A 483 -41.49 -12.58 32.91
N LYS A 484 -40.41 -13.16 33.43
CA LYS A 484 -39.82 -14.42 32.97
C LYS A 484 -39.24 -15.26 34.12
N PRO A 485 -39.15 -16.59 33.95
CA PRO A 485 -38.68 -17.48 35.00
C PRO A 485 -37.16 -17.40 35.23
N ILE A 486 -36.74 -17.85 36.40
CA ILE A 486 -35.34 -18.09 36.77
C ILE A 486 -35.16 -19.59 37.02
N THR A 487 -34.12 -20.18 36.42
CA THR A 487 -33.66 -21.53 36.72
C THR A 487 -32.22 -21.47 37.22
N LEU A 488 -31.96 -22.03 38.40
CA LEU A 488 -30.62 -22.17 38.96
C LEU A 488 -30.36 -23.65 39.28
N SER A 489 -29.33 -24.22 38.66
CA SER A 489 -28.84 -25.56 38.98
C SER A 489 -27.65 -25.44 39.92
N LEU A 490 -27.67 -26.22 41.00
CA LEU A 490 -26.60 -26.27 41.99
C LEU A 490 -26.09 -27.71 42.13
N PRO A 491 -24.78 -27.92 42.35
CA PRO A 491 -24.25 -29.24 42.61
C PRO A 491 -24.74 -29.78 43.97
N ALA A 492 -24.73 -31.10 44.11
CA ALA A 492 -25.27 -31.80 45.27
C ALA A 492 -24.60 -31.43 46.60
N ASP A 493 -23.37 -30.93 46.55
CA ASP A 493 -22.50 -30.55 47.67
C ASP A 493 -22.36 -29.02 47.84
N ALA A 494 -23.22 -28.22 47.20
CA ALA A 494 -23.21 -26.77 47.34
C ALA A 494 -23.36 -26.31 48.81
N ASP A 495 -22.56 -25.31 49.20
CA ASP A 495 -22.57 -24.69 50.53
C ASP A 495 -23.13 -23.26 50.44
N VAL A 496 -24.46 -23.13 50.48
CA VAL A 496 -25.18 -21.89 50.20
C VAL A 496 -26.29 -21.60 51.20
N GLN A 497 -26.54 -20.33 51.47
CA GLN A 497 -27.74 -19.86 52.17
C GLN A 497 -28.37 -18.70 51.41
N GLY A 498 -29.69 -18.52 51.50
CA GLY A 498 -30.31 -17.53 50.65
C GLY A 498 -31.82 -17.42 50.74
N ILE A 499 -32.34 -16.53 49.90
CA ILE A 499 -33.77 -16.22 49.81
C ILE A 499 -34.23 -16.29 48.35
N LEU A 500 -35.41 -16.84 48.15
CA LEU A 500 -36.08 -17.01 46.87
C LEU A 500 -37.40 -16.24 46.95
N LYS A 501 -37.63 -15.29 46.05
CA LYS A 501 -38.80 -14.40 46.05
C LYS A 501 -39.50 -14.41 44.70
N THR A 502 -40.78 -14.77 44.70
CA THR A 502 -41.65 -14.60 43.54
C THR A 502 -42.83 -13.68 43.85
N ARG A 503 -43.50 -13.11 42.84
CA ARG A 503 -44.75 -12.33 43.04
C ARG A 503 -45.99 -13.03 42.49
N ARG A 504 -45.89 -13.69 41.34
CA ARG A 504 -47.02 -14.36 40.67
C ARG A 504 -46.74 -15.80 40.29
N GLY A 505 -45.49 -16.27 40.45
CA GLY A 505 -45.09 -17.62 40.12
C GLY A 505 -45.07 -18.58 41.31
N SER A 506 -44.52 -19.75 41.05
CA SER A 506 -44.27 -20.82 42.03
C SER A 506 -42.77 -21.05 42.23
N ILE A 507 -42.39 -21.46 43.43
CA ILE A 507 -41.03 -21.88 43.74
C ILE A 507 -41.01 -23.42 43.70
N ARG A 508 -40.15 -24.00 42.87
CA ARG A 508 -39.91 -25.44 42.78
C ARG A 508 -38.45 -25.71 43.09
N SER A 509 -38.17 -26.71 43.92
CA SER A 509 -36.81 -27.04 44.30
C SER A 509 -36.63 -28.55 44.45
N ASP A 510 -35.52 -29.06 43.91
CA ASP A 510 -35.00 -30.40 44.22
C ASP A 510 -34.32 -30.47 45.61
N PHE A 511 -34.10 -29.31 46.24
CA PHE A 511 -33.53 -29.17 47.57
C PHE A 511 -34.61 -28.84 48.61
N SER A 512 -34.27 -29.06 49.90
CA SER A 512 -35.15 -28.65 51.00
C SER A 512 -35.14 -27.13 51.13
N VAL A 513 -36.32 -26.51 50.95
CA VAL A 513 -36.53 -25.07 51.14
C VAL A 513 -37.59 -24.86 52.22
N GLU A 514 -37.36 -23.86 53.08
CA GLU A 514 -38.30 -23.47 54.15
C GLU A 514 -39.15 -22.30 53.63
N PRO A 515 -40.46 -22.47 53.40
CA PRO A 515 -41.33 -21.36 53.04
C PRO A 515 -41.39 -20.35 54.19
N ASP A 516 -41.51 -19.05 53.89
CA ASP A 516 -41.68 -18.04 54.91
C ASP A 516 -43.10 -18.13 55.53
N ASP A 517 -43.19 -18.03 56.86
CA ASP A 517 -44.46 -18.19 57.60
C ASP A 517 -45.49 -17.09 57.24
N ASP A 518 -45.01 -15.92 56.80
CA ASP A 518 -45.85 -14.75 56.49
C ASP A 518 -46.12 -14.58 54.97
N ASP A 519 -45.34 -15.24 54.09
CA ASP A 519 -45.50 -15.15 52.63
C ASP A 519 -45.11 -16.45 51.91
N GLU A 520 -46.10 -17.20 51.41
CA GLU A 520 -45.89 -18.42 50.60
C GLU A 520 -45.13 -18.17 49.28
N ARG A 521 -44.90 -16.91 48.91
CA ARG A 521 -44.12 -16.50 47.73
C ARG A 521 -42.67 -16.18 48.05
N GLU A 522 -42.27 -16.30 49.32
CA GLU A 522 -40.90 -16.24 49.79
C GLU A 522 -40.49 -17.60 50.37
N ALA A 523 -39.28 -18.04 50.07
CA ALA A 523 -38.70 -19.24 50.67
C ALA A 523 -37.21 -19.03 50.96
N ARG A 524 -36.73 -19.70 52.01
CA ARG A 524 -35.33 -19.68 52.41
C ARG A 524 -34.68 -21.01 52.05
N ILE A 525 -33.43 -20.94 51.62
CA ILE A 525 -32.60 -22.11 51.36
C ILE A 525 -31.38 -22.08 52.26
N LYS A 526 -31.02 -23.23 52.83
CA LYS A 526 -29.75 -23.42 53.53
C LYS A 526 -29.22 -24.82 53.24
N LEU A 527 -28.11 -24.87 52.53
CA LEU A 527 -27.34 -26.07 52.21
C LEU A 527 -25.96 -25.94 52.86
N GLY A 528 -25.43 -27.05 53.39
CA GLY A 528 -24.13 -27.03 54.07
C GLY A 528 -24.10 -26.08 55.27
N ASN A 529 -23.03 -25.29 55.38
CA ASN A 529 -22.84 -24.28 56.42
C ASN A 529 -23.46 -22.92 56.07
N GLY A 530 -23.86 -22.71 54.81
CA GLY A 530 -24.30 -21.44 54.27
C GLY A 530 -23.16 -20.49 53.91
N ALA A 531 -22.06 -20.98 53.34
CA ALA A 531 -20.88 -20.16 53.04
C ALA A 531 -21.14 -19.04 52.02
N ALA A 532 -21.77 -19.37 50.88
CA ALA A 532 -22.13 -18.40 49.85
C ALA A 532 -23.60 -17.93 49.97
N TRP A 533 -23.89 -16.71 49.52
CA TRP A 533 -25.24 -16.15 49.53
C TRP A 533 -25.95 -16.34 48.18
N VAL A 534 -27.22 -16.73 48.20
CA VAL A 534 -28.08 -16.86 47.01
C VAL A 534 -29.32 -15.97 47.16
N GLU A 535 -29.59 -15.13 46.16
CA GLU A 535 -30.80 -14.31 46.11
C GLU A 535 -31.43 -14.40 44.73
N LEU A 536 -32.63 -15.00 44.67
CA LEU A 536 -33.40 -15.12 43.43
C LEU A 536 -34.67 -14.29 43.53
N GLU A 537 -34.87 -13.30 42.64
CA GLU A 537 -36.08 -12.49 42.58
C GLU A 537 -36.70 -12.47 41.18
N THR A 538 -37.97 -12.86 41.06
CA THR A 538 -38.76 -12.65 39.83
C THR A 538 -40.23 -12.44 40.13
N ASP A 539 -41.04 -12.07 39.14
CA ASP A 539 -42.49 -12.16 39.26
C ASP A 539 -43.07 -13.47 38.69
N GLN A 540 -42.25 -14.34 38.10
CA GLN A 540 -42.63 -15.66 37.54
C GLN A 540 -42.05 -16.82 38.35
N ASP A 541 -42.04 -18.03 37.78
CA ASP A 541 -41.54 -19.24 38.42
C ASP A 541 -40.04 -19.17 38.73
N ILE A 542 -39.67 -19.68 39.90
CA ILE A 542 -38.29 -19.97 40.29
C ILE A 542 -38.13 -21.49 40.34
N THR A 543 -37.13 -22.02 39.63
CA THR A 543 -36.80 -23.45 39.67
C THR A 543 -35.37 -23.64 40.15
N LEU A 544 -35.19 -24.36 41.25
CA LEU A 544 -33.91 -24.83 41.75
C LEU A 544 -33.73 -26.31 41.42
N LEU A 545 -32.72 -26.62 40.62
CA LEU A 545 -32.44 -27.99 40.18
C LEU A 545 -31.17 -28.53 40.83
N ARG A 546 -31.14 -29.83 41.07
CA ARG A 546 -29.90 -30.54 41.40
C ARG A 546 -29.21 -30.95 40.10
N GLU A 547 -27.92 -30.64 39.99
CA GLU A 547 -27.08 -31.03 38.83
C GLU A 547 -26.93 -32.56 38.65
#